data_AF-A0A840A613-F1
#
_entry.id   AF-A0A840A613-F1
#
_cell.length_a   1.000
_cell.length_b   1.000
_cell.length_c   1.000
_cell.angle_alpha   90.00
_cell.angle_beta   90.00
_cell.angle_gamma   90.00
#
_symmetry.space_group_name_H-M   'P 1'
#
loop_
_entity.id
_entity.type
_entity.pdbx_description
1 polymer ?
#
loop_
_entity_poly.entity_id
_entity_poly.type
_entity_poly.pdbx_seq_one_letter_code
_entity_poly.pdbx_strand_id
1 'polypeptide(L)'
;MTGSAPTKRLFIKTYGCQMNVYDSERMADVLAPLGYGVTSTPEDADLVVLNTCHIREKATEKVYSELGQIKLMKQARAQAGGKMTIAVAGCVAQAEGEQIMLRQPAVDLVVGPQAYHQLPELIARAHRARGERLAADFAADEKFDALPVARNPDGVTAFLTVQEGCDKFCTFCVVPYTRGGEWSRPVETILAEARDLAAKGVREVTLLGQNVNAYAGEGGLAGLARQLAQIEGLDRIRYTTSHPADMDDALIEAHAELPQLMPYLHLPVQAGSDKILKAMNRAHTAESYLRLVEKIRAARPDIAMSGDFIVGFPGERDADFEATLSLVREVGYAASFTFKYSRRPGTPAAALPGQVEEAVKDERLARLNALIDEQQRAFNAAQVGKVLPVLFEKPGRHPGQLSGRSPYLQAVHVEGPERLIGQIVPVRIETAHKMSLAGVLEMESA
;
A
#
# COMPACT_ATOMS: atom_id res chain seq x y z
N MET A 1 7.35 -28.37 13.77
CA MET A 1 6.04 -28.84 14.27
C MET A 1 5.18 -29.18 13.06
N THR A 2 4.78 -30.44 12.93
CA THR A 2 3.92 -30.91 11.83
C THR A 2 2.52 -30.36 12.01
N GLY A 3 2.19 -29.26 11.34
CA GLY A 3 0.85 -28.68 11.37
C GLY A 3 -0.17 -29.65 10.79
N SER A 4 -1.23 -29.94 11.56
CA SER A 4 -2.44 -30.60 11.06
C SER A 4 -2.92 -29.90 9.78
N ALA A 5 -3.35 -30.66 8.77
CA ALA A 5 -4.00 -30.10 7.60
C ALA A 5 -5.15 -29.17 8.04
N PRO A 6 -5.36 -28.01 7.37
CA PRO A 6 -6.39 -27.06 7.76
C PRO A 6 -7.76 -27.72 7.67
N THR A 7 -8.56 -27.57 8.73
CA THR A 7 -9.91 -28.16 8.81
C THR A 7 -10.96 -27.31 8.11
N LYS A 8 -10.63 -26.05 7.78
CA LYS A 8 -11.48 -25.11 7.05
C LYS A 8 -10.67 -24.36 6.00
N ARG A 9 -11.33 -23.93 4.92
CA ARG A 9 -10.73 -23.19 3.80
C ARG A 9 -11.14 -21.72 3.83
N LEU A 10 -10.17 -20.82 3.70
CA LEU A 10 -10.33 -19.37 3.71
C LEU A 10 -9.91 -18.79 2.36
N PHE A 11 -10.81 -18.12 1.66
CA PHE A 11 -10.46 -17.36 0.46
C PHE A 11 -10.53 -15.87 0.77
N ILE A 12 -9.42 -15.15 0.58
CA ILE A 12 -9.38 -13.70 0.73
C ILE A 12 -9.09 -13.07 -0.63
N LYS A 13 -10.03 -12.26 -1.12
CA LYS A 13 -9.81 -11.43 -2.31
C LYS A 13 -9.52 -10.00 -1.88
N THR A 14 -8.28 -9.59 -2.05
CA THR A 14 -7.81 -8.26 -1.68
C THR A 14 -7.94 -7.29 -2.86
N TYR A 15 -8.68 -6.21 -2.65
CA TYR A 15 -8.77 -5.06 -3.54
C TYR A 15 -8.24 -3.83 -2.83
N GLY A 16 -7.28 -3.15 -3.45
CA GLY A 16 -6.86 -1.85 -2.94
C GLY A 16 -5.38 -1.58 -2.96
N CYS A 17 -4.88 -1.19 -1.79
CA CYS A 17 -3.52 -0.77 -1.55
C CYS A 17 -2.75 -1.77 -0.68
N GLN A 18 -1.49 -1.43 -0.40
CA GLN A 18 -0.56 -2.20 0.43
C GLN A 18 -1.12 -2.44 1.84
N MET A 19 -1.86 -1.48 2.41
CA MET A 19 -2.56 -1.66 3.68
C MET A 19 -3.61 -2.77 3.61
N ASN A 20 -4.36 -2.89 2.52
CA ASN A 20 -5.32 -3.99 2.38
C ASN A 20 -4.59 -5.34 2.22
N VAL A 21 -3.41 -5.38 1.60
CA VAL A 21 -2.60 -6.61 1.54
C VAL A 21 -2.17 -7.02 2.95
N TYR A 22 -1.60 -6.08 3.71
CA TYR A 22 -1.27 -6.29 5.13
C TYR A 22 -2.50 -6.75 5.93
N ASP A 23 -3.61 -6.01 5.87
CA ASP A 23 -4.85 -6.34 6.59
C ASP A 23 -5.32 -7.78 6.24
N SER A 24 -5.21 -8.21 4.98
CA SER A 24 -5.55 -9.57 4.55
C SER A 24 -4.62 -10.65 5.12
N GLU A 25 -3.31 -10.41 5.17
CA GLU A 25 -2.36 -11.31 5.83
C GLU A 25 -2.70 -11.45 7.31
N ARG A 26 -2.99 -10.32 7.98
CA ARG A 26 -3.36 -10.32 9.39
C ARG A 26 -4.70 -10.99 9.67
N MET A 27 -5.67 -10.86 8.76
CA MET A 27 -6.92 -11.62 8.83
C MET A 27 -6.69 -13.12 8.74
N ALA A 28 -5.76 -13.57 7.89
CA ALA A 28 -5.39 -14.99 7.83
C ALA A 28 -4.72 -15.46 9.13
N ASP A 29 -3.79 -14.68 9.68
CA ASP A 29 -3.09 -14.99 10.93
C ASP A 29 -4.06 -15.15 12.11
N VAL A 30 -5.04 -14.24 12.24
CA VAL A 30 -6.06 -14.27 13.30
C VAL A 30 -7.00 -15.47 13.17
N LEU A 31 -7.24 -15.96 11.96
CA LEU A 31 -8.15 -17.08 11.69
C LEU A 31 -7.45 -18.45 11.71
N ALA A 32 -6.12 -18.49 11.56
CA ALA A 32 -5.36 -19.74 11.55
C ALA A 32 -5.55 -20.61 12.81
N PRO A 33 -5.58 -20.07 14.06
CA PRO A 33 -5.86 -20.86 15.26
C PRO A 33 -7.24 -21.52 15.28
N LEU A 34 -8.20 -21.02 14.48
CA LEU A 34 -9.53 -21.61 14.33
C LEU A 34 -9.59 -22.72 13.26
N GLY A 35 -8.45 -23.10 12.70
CA GLY A 35 -8.32 -24.16 11.69
C GLY A 35 -8.51 -23.70 10.25
N TYR A 36 -8.59 -22.40 9.99
CA TYR A 36 -8.64 -21.85 8.63
C TYR A 36 -7.27 -21.89 7.97
N GLY A 37 -7.21 -22.46 6.76
CA GLY A 37 -6.07 -22.35 5.86
C GLY A 37 -6.46 -21.66 4.55
N VAL A 38 -5.56 -20.82 4.02
CA VAL A 38 -5.82 -20.06 2.79
C VAL A 38 -5.98 -20.99 1.58
N THR A 39 -6.91 -20.66 0.69
CA THR A 39 -7.14 -21.29 -0.61
C THR A 39 -7.13 -20.26 -1.73
N SER A 40 -6.82 -20.68 -2.96
CA SER A 40 -6.79 -19.82 -4.15
C SER A 40 -8.13 -19.72 -4.88
N THR A 41 -9.09 -20.57 -4.52
CA THR A 41 -10.39 -20.73 -5.18
C THR A 41 -11.53 -20.41 -4.21
N PRO A 42 -12.47 -19.50 -4.56
CA PRO A 42 -13.61 -19.18 -3.71
C PRO A 42 -14.58 -20.37 -3.54
N GLU A 43 -14.66 -21.28 -4.51
CA GLU A 43 -15.60 -22.41 -4.53
C GLU A 43 -15.34 -23.39 -3.37
N ASP A 44 -14.06 -23.58 -3.03
CA ASP A 44 -13.64 -24.50 -1.97
C ASP A 44 -13.76 -23.88 -0.57
N ALA A 45 -13.98 -22.57 -0.47
CA ALA A 45 -13.88 -21.83 0.78
C ALA A 45 -15.10 -22.01 1.72
N ASP A 46 -14.83 -22.27 3.00
CA ASP A 46 -15.82 -22.17 4.09
C ASP A 46 -16.07 -20.71 4.48
N LEU A 47 -15.06 -19.85 4.30
CA LEU A 47 -15.13 -18.42 4.51
C LEU A 47 -14.52 -17.66 3.32
N VAL A 48 -15.31 -16.78 2.73
CA VAL A 48 -14.87 -15.83 1.70
C VAL A 48 -14.81 -14.44 2.30
N VAL A 49 -13.65 -13.79 2.23
CA VAL A 49 -13.43 -12.40 2.65
C VAL A 49 -13.13 -11.54 1.43
N LEU A 50 -13.95 -10.53 1.18
CA LEU A 50 -13.63 -9.46 0.23
C LEU A 50 -13.03 -8.29 1.01
N ASN A 51 -11.72 -8.12 0.99
CA ASN A 51 -11.06 -6.97 1.63
C ASN A 51 -10.93 -5.83 0.63
N THR A 52 -11.52 -4.67 0.94
CA THR A 52 -11.85 -3.66 -0.08
C THR A 52 -11.28 -2.28 0.25
N CYS A 53 -11.01 -1.50 -0.79
CA CYS A 53 -10.53 -0.13 -0.70
C CYS A 53 -11.59 0.83 -1.23
N HIS A 54 -11.76 1.98 -0.56
CA HIS A 54 -12.76 2.99 -0.93
C HIS A 54 -12.20 4.08 -1.87
N ILE A 55 -10.87 4.10 -2.08
CA ILE A 55 -10.18 5.20 -2.76
C ILE A 55 -10.19 5.05 -4.30
N ARG A 56 -10.27 3.82 -4.83
CA ARG A 56 -10.22 3.57 -6.28
C ARG A 56 -11.58 3.76 -6.96
N GLU A 57 -11.60 4.32 -8.17
CA GLU A 57 -12.84 4.51 -8.93
C GLU A 57 -13.52 3.16 -9.17
N LYS A 58 -14.86 3.12 -9.05
CA LYS A 58 -15.70 1.91 -9.19
C LYS A 58 -15.36 0.76 -8.24
N ALA A 59 -14.64 1.01 -7.14
CA ALA A 59 -14.33 -0.03 -6.16
C ALA A 59 -15.61 -0.65 -5.57
N THR A 60 -16.58 0.18 -5.17
CA THR A 60 -17.88 -0.27 -4.65
C THR A 60 -18.66 -1.12 -5.66
N GLU A 61 -18.74 -0.69 -6.93
CA GLU A 61 -19.43 -1.45 -7.99
C GLU A 61 -18.82 -2.83 -8.21
N LYS A 62 -17.48 -2.91 -8.25
CA LYS A 62 -16.76 -4.19 -8.38
C LYS A 62 -17.06 -5.13 -7.22
N VAL A 63 -17.15 -4.61 -5.99
CA VAL A 63 -17.51 -5.41 -4.81
C VAL A 63 -18.91 -5.98 -4.97
N TYR A 64 -19.90 -5.18 -5.38
CA TYR A 64 -21.26 -5.68 -5.60
C TYR A 64 -21.34 -6.73 -6.72
N SER A 65 -20.61 -6.54 -7.82
CA SER A 65 -20.54 -7.53 -8.89
C SER A 65 -19.94 -8.86 -8.39
N GLU A 66 -18.84 -8.79 -7.64
CA GLU A 66 -18.20 -9.98 -7.06
C GLU A 66 -19.11 -10.70 -6.06
N LEU A 67 -19.77 -9.95 -5.18
CA LEU A 67 -20.73 -10.49 -4.23
C LEU A 67 -21.90 -11.21 -4.91
N GLY A 68 -22.32 -10.72 -6.08
CA GLY A 68 -23.34 -11.38 -6.91
C GLY A 68 -22.91 -12.79 -7.33
N GLN A 69 -21.66 -12.97 -7.73
CA GLN A 69 -21.11 -14.27 -8.12
C GLN A 69 -20.94 -15.21 -6.91
N ILE A 70 -20.37 -14.69 -5.81
CA ILE A 70 -20.15 -15.49 -4.59
C ILE A 70 -21.48 -15.93 -3.97
N LYS A 71 -22.55 -15.12 -4.09
CA LYS A 71 -23.89 -15.52 -3.66
C LYS A 71 -24.35 -16.81 -4.36
N LEU A 72 -24.11 -16.95 -5.66
CA LEU A 72 -24.47 -18.16 -6.40
C LEU A 72 -23.67 -19.37 -5.88
N MET A 73 -22.38 -19.18 -5.61
CA MET A 73 -21.51 -20.22 -5.02
C MET A 73 -22.01 -20.66 -3.63
N LYS A 74 -22.37 -19.70 -2.77
CA LYS A 74 -22.95 -19.97 -1.45
C LYS A 74 -24.26 -20.76 -1.54
N GLN A 75 -25.13 -20.43 -2.49
CA GLN A 75 -26.37 -21.15 -2.74
C GLN A 75 -26.11 -22.59 -3.22
N ALA A 76 -25.20 -22.78 -4.17
CA ALA A 76 -24.82 -24.12 -4.65
C ALA A 76 -24.23 -24.99 -3.53
N ARG A 77 -23.34 -24.42 -2.71
CA ARG A 77 -22.76 -25.14 -1.55
C ARG A 77 -23.83 -25.52 -0.53
N ALA A 78 -24.80 -24.65 -0.27
CA ALA A 78 -25.93 -24.95 0.61
C ALA A 78 -26.81 -26.09 0.06
N GLN A 79 -27.06 -26.13 -1.25
CA GLN A 79 -27.79 -27.23 -1.90
C GLN A 79 -27.04 -28.57 -1.79
N ALA A 80 -25.71 -28.53 -1.78
CA ALA A 80 -24.85 -29.70 -1.54
C ALA A 80 -24.67 -30.06 -0.05
N GLY A 81 -25.40 -29.41 0.87
CA GLY A 81 -25.32 -29.66 2.32
C GLY A 81 -24.13 -29.01 3.04
N GLY A 82 -23.34 -28.19 2.34
CA GLY A 82 -22.24 -27.42 2.92
C GLY A 82 -22.65 -26.02 3.39
N LYS A 83 -21.73 -25.32 4.07
CA LYS A 83 -21.92 -23.94 4.51
C LYS A 83 -20.78 -23.06 4.00
N MET A 84 -21.10 -21.84 3.58
CA MET A 84 -20.14 -20.79 3.23
C MET A 84 -20.56 -19.50 3.93
N THR A 85 -19.60 -18.86 4.59
CA THR A 85 -19.73 -17.54 5.20
C THR A 85 -19.09 -16.51 4.27
N ILE A 86 -19.74 -15.36 4.06
CA ILE A 86 -19.25 -14.24 3.25
C ILE A 86 -19.04 -13.04 4.17
N ALA A 87 -17.80 -12.54 4.21
CA ALA A 87 -17.44 -11.32 4.92
C ALA A 87 -16.97 -10.24 3.93
N VAL A 88 -17.35 -8.99 4.18
CA VAL A 88 -16.80 -7.82 3.49
C VAL A 88 -15.97 -7.03 4.49
N ALA A 89 -14.71 -6.78 4.17
CA ALA A 89 -13.77 -6.09 5.03
C ALA A 89 -13.19 -4.82 4.37
N GLY A 90 -12.57 -3.96 5.16
CA GLY A 90 -11.78 -2.82 4.70
C GLY A 90 -12.56 -1.51 4.59
N CYS A 91 -12.05 -0.55 3.82
CA CYS A 91 -12.56 0.82 3.84
C CYS A 91 -13.98 0.97 3.25
N VAL A 92 -14.38 0.13 2.28
CA VAL A 92 -15.78 0.17 1.77
C VAL A 92 -16.73 -0.42 2.82
N ALA A 93 -16.32 -1.48 3.52
CA ALA A 93 -17.07 -2.02 4.66
C ALA A 93 -17.30 -0.96 5.75
N GLN A 94 -16.28 -0.15 6.03
CA GLN A 94 -16.38 0.96 6.97
C GLN A 94 -17.33 2.07 6.49
N ALA A 95 -17.25 2.45 5.22
CA ALA A 95 -18.02 3.58 4.68
C ALA A 95 -19.49 3.23 4.36
N GLU A 96 -19.74 2.00 3.89
CA GLU A 96 -21.02 1.60 3.31
C GLU A 96 -21.60 0.33 3.97
N GLY A 97 -21.15 -0.03 5.18
CA GLY A 97 -21.44 -1.32 5.80
C GLY A 97 -22.93 -1.66 5.91
N GLU A 98 -23.75 -0.73 6.39
CA GLU A 98 -25.21 -0.89 6.48
C GLU A 98 -25.85 -1.09 5.09
N GLN A 99 -25.40 -0.30 4.10
CA GLN A 99 -25.91 -0.39 2.72
C GLN A 99 -25.52 -1.70 2.04
N ILE A 100 -24.33 -2.23 2.32
CA ILE A 100 -23.90 -3.55 1.83
C ILE A 100 -24.83 -4.63 2.39
N MET A 101 -25.11 -4.61 3.69
CA MET A 101 -26.00 -5.60 4.32
C MET A 101 -27.43 -5.52 3.78
N LEU A 102 -27.96 -4.31 3.56
CA LEU A 102 -29.29 -4.09 2.99
C LEU A 102 -29.40 -4.57 1.54
N ARG A 103 -28.42 -4.20 0.70
CA ARG A 103 -28.44 -4.50 -0.75
C ARG A 103 -28.00 -5.92 -1.09
N GLN A 104 -27.18 -6.54 -0.24
CA GLN A 104 -26.71 -7.91 -0.43
C GLN A 104 -26.91 -8.74 0.86
N PRO A 105 -28.12 -9.30 1.08
CA PRO A 105 -28.41 -10.14 2.23
C PRO A 105 -27.59 -11.45 2.31
N ALA A 106 -26.87 -11.80 1.24
CA ALA A 106 -25.96 -12.95 1.25
C ALA A 106 -24.71 -12.71 2.10
N VAL A 107 -24.34 -11.45 2.36
CA VAL A 107 -23.21 -11.08 3.23
C VAL A 107 -23.57 -11.39 4.68
N ASP A 108 -22.73 -12.17 5.35
CA ASP A 108 -22.94 -12.56 6.74
C ASP A 108 -22.30 -11.57 7.71
N LEU A 109 -21.16 -10.98 7.33
CA LEU A 109 -20.32 -10.14 8.18
C LEU A 109 -19.78 -8.92 7.43
N VAL A 110 -19.70 -7.79 8.12
CA VAL A 110 -19.04 -6.58 7.62
C VAL A 110 -18.05 -6.09 8.68
N VAL A 111 -16.81 -5.84 8.28
CA VAL A 111 -15.72 -5.51 9.21
C VAL A 111 -14.87 -4.35 8.73
N GLY A 112 -14.77 -3.29 9.54
CA GLY A 112 -13.92 -2.14 9.28
C GLY A 112 -12.42 -2.48 9.36
N PRO A 113 -11.54 -1.60 8.82
CA PRO A 113 -10.09 -1.82 8.82
C PRO A 113 -9.47 -1.82 10.24
N GLN A 114 -10.17 -1.28 11.24
CA GLN A 114 -9.72 -1.31 12.64
C GLN A 114 -10.36 -2.43 13.47
N ALA A 115 -11.24 -3.24 12.89
CA ALA A 115 -12.02 -4.24 13.63
C ALA A 115 -11.74 -5.69 13.19
N TYR A 116 -10.82 -5.94 12.26
CA TYR A 116 -10.62 -7.29 11.70
C TYR A 116 -10.08 -8.32 12.71
N HIS A 117 -9.50 -7.88 13.84
CA HIS A 117 -9.13 -8.75 14.96
C HIS A 117 -10.36 -9.43 15.60
N GLN A 118 -11.57 -8.88 15.41
CA GLN A 118 -12.83 -9.39 15.95
C GLN A 118 -13.47 -10.48 15.06
N LEU A 119 -12.89 -10.76 13.87
CA LEU A 119 -13.40 -11.80 12.96
C LEU A 119 -13.67 -13.16 13.64
N PRO A 120 -12.78 -13.71 14.49
CA PRO A 120 -13.04 -14.94 15.24
C PRO A 120 -14.38 -14.93 15.98
N GLU A 121 -14.65 -13.84 16.69
CA GLU A 121 -15.86 -13.70 17.49
C GLU A 121 -17.08 -13.50 16.61
N LEU A 122 -16.99 -12.64 15.59
CA LEU A 122 -18.07 -12.36 14.65
C LEU A 122 -18.50 -13.63 13.90
N ILE A 123 -17.55 -14.46 13.47
CA ILE A 123 -17.83 -15.77 12.84
C ILE A 123 -18.59 -16.65 13.85
N ALA A 124 -18.11 -16.77 15.08
CA ALA A 124 -18.76 -17.59 16.10
C ALA A 124 -20.21 -17.15 16.38
N ARG A 125 -20.46 -15.83 16.43
CA ARG A 125 -21.79 -15.22 16.62
C ARG A 125 -22.71 -15.46 15.42
N ALA A 126 -22.21 -15.25 14.20
CA ALA A 126 -22.95 -15.50 12.96
C ALA A 126 -23.38 -16.98 12.84
N HIS A 127 -22.53 -17.92 13.26
CA HIS A 127 -22.88 -19.33 13.29
C HIS A 127 -24.01 -19.67 14.28
N ARG A 128 -24.16 -18.89 15.37
CA ARG A 128 -25.19 -19.09 16.40
C ARG A 128 -26.49 -18.32 16.13
N ALA A 129 -26.58 -17.61 15.00
CA ALA A 129 -27.69 -16.71 14.65
C ALA A 129 -28.03 -15.69 15.74
N ARG A 130 -27.05 -15.27 16.54
CA ARG A 130 -27.20 -14.29 17.64
C ARG A 130 -26.26 -13.10 17.41
N GLY A 131 -26.79 -11.88 17.59
CA GLY A 131 -26.00 -10.67 17.79
C GLY A 131 -25.62 -9.87 16.53
N GLU A 132 -24.76 -8.87 16.76
CA GLU A 132 -24.20 -7.92 15.79
C GLU A 132 -23.34 -8.61 14.72
N ARG A 133 -23.53 -8.18 13.47
CA ARG A 133 -22.84 -8.69 12.27
C ARG A 133 -21.95 -7.64 11.60
N LEU A 134 -21.89 -6.46 12.20
CA LEU A 134 -21.15 -5.29 11.76
C LEU A 134 -20.21 -4.90 12.90
N ALA A 135 -18.92 -4.79 12.59
CA ALA A 135 -17.93 -4.20 13.48
C ALA A 135 -17.17 -3.13 12.71
N ALA A 136 -17.39 -1.86 13.07
CA ALA A 136 -16.87 -0.71 12.34
C ALA A 136 -16.35 0.39 13.29
N ASP A 137 -16.08 0.04 14.56
CA ASP A 137 -15.54 1.00 15.51
C ASP A 137 -14.05 1.26 15.24
N PHE A 138 -13.60 2.48 15.54
CA PHE A 138 -12.21 2.88 15.45
C PHE A 138 -11.50 2.62 16.79
N ALA A 139 -10.83 1.48 16.89
CA ALA A 139 -10.07 1.05 18.07
C ALA A 139 -8.72 0.44 17.64
N ALA A 140 -7.80 1.30 17.19
CA ALA A 140 -6.51 0.87 16.66
C ALA A 140 -5.66 0.14 17.72
N ASP A 141 -5.60 0.67 18.93
CA ASP A 141 -4.91 0.09 20.08
C ASP A 141 -5.40 -1.32 20.41
N GLU A 142 -6.71 -1.48 20.65
CA GLU A 142 -7.32 -2.79 20.94
C GLU A 142 -7.02 -3.82 19.84
N LYS A 143 -7.03 -3.37 18.57
CA LYS A 143 -6.68 -4.22 17.44
C LYS A 143 -5.24 -4.70 17.54
N PHE A 144 -4.27 -3.80 17.65
CA PHE A 144 -2.86 -4.20 17.63
C PHE A 144 -2.47 -5.01 18.87
N ASP A 145 -3.13 -4.80 20.00
CA ASP A 145 -2.95 -5.61 21.21
C ASP A 145 -3.50 -7.03 21.05
N ALA A 146 -4.59 -7.21 20.32
CA ALA A 146 -5.22 -8.51 20.07
C ALA A 146 -4.54 -9.32 18.94
N LEU A 147 -3.63 -8.71 18.19
CA LEU A 147 -3.07 -9.28 16.98
C LEU A 147 -1.91 -10.26 17.27
N PRO A 148 -1.86 -11.45 16.63
CA PRO A 148 -0.79 -12.42 16.88
C PRO A 148 0.59 -11.86 16.53
N VAL A 149 1.54 -11.88 17.47
CA VAL A 149 2.90 -11.35 17.21
C VAL A 149 3.61 -12.12 16.08
N ALA A 150 3.46 -13.44 16.06
CA ALA A 150 4.07 -14.27 15.04
C ALA A 150 3.40 -14.08 13.68
N ARG A 151 4.22 -13.82 12.64
CA ARG A 151 3.78 -13.75 11.24
C ARG A 151 4.30 -14.91 10.42
N ASN A 152 3.59 -15.30 9.38
CA ASN A 152 4.09 -16.23 8.37
C ASN A 152 4.30 -15.48 7.06
N PRO A 153 5.47 -14.84 6.85
CA PRO A 153 5.72 -14.07 5.64
C PRO A 153 5.74 -14.98 4.41
N ASP A 154 5.15 -14.51 3.31
CA ASP A 154 5.21 -15.16 2.00
C ASP A 154 6.29 -14.49 1.14
N GLY A 155 7.55 -14.86 1.40
CA GLY A 155 8.72 -14.37 0.67
C GLY A 155 9.69 -13.54 1.50
N VAL A 156 10.54 -12.77 0.81
CA VAL A 156 11.70 -12.06 1.39
C VAL A 156 11.45 -10.59 1.66
N THR A 157 10.22 -10.12 1.42
CA THR A 157 9.79 -8.74 1.68
C THR A 157 8.48 -8.76 2.47
N ALA A 158 8.27 -7.80 3.36
CA ALA A 158 7.02 -7.69 4.11
C ALA A 158 6.53 -6.25 4.26
N PHE A 159 5.21 -6.08 4.32
CA PHE A 159 4.60 -4.86 4.80
C PHE A 159 4.57 -4.84 6.33
N LEU A 160 4.89 -3.70 6.93
CA LEU A 160 4.90 -3.49 8.37
C LEU A 160 4.18 -2.17 8.70
N THR A 161 2.94 -2.26 9.16
CA THR A 161 2.16 -1.06 9.51
C THR A 161 2.74 -0.43 10.78
N VAL A 162 3.04 0.87 10.77
CA VAL A 162 3.57 1.61 11.93
C VAL A 162 2.56 2.62 12.50
N GLN A 163 1.58 3.01 11.69
CA GLN A 163 0.59 4.02 12.02
C GLN A 163 -0.74 3.70 11.34
N GLU A 164 -1.84 4.12 11.94
CA GLU A 164 -3.16 4.14 11.32
C GLU A 164 -3.84 5.50 11.41
N GLY A 165 -4.79 5.74 10.52
CA GLY A 165 -5.54 6.99 10.49
C GLY A 165 -4.71 8.17 10.01
N CYS A 166 -5.38 9.32 9.83
CA CYS A 166 -4.74 10.52 9.29
C CYS A 166 -5.50 11.78 9.69
N ASP A 167 -4.79 12.75 10.25
CA ASP A 167 -5.36 14.03 10.71
C ASP A 167 -5.18 15.18 9.70
N LYS A 168 -4.80 14.89 8.46
CA LYS A 168 -4.59 15.95 7.44
C LYS A 168 -5.87 16.52 6.85
N PHE A 169 -6.99 15.78 6.92
CA PHE A 169 -8.30 16.19 6.39
C PHE A 169 -8.21 16.85 5.00
N CYS A 170 -7.43 16.26 4.08
CA CYS A 170 -7.38 16.73 2.70
C CYS A 170 -8.79 16.63 2.10
N THR A 171 -9.26 17.68 1.41
CA THR A 171 -10.69 17.82 1.07
C THR A 171 -11.23 16.72 0.16
N PHE A 172 -10.36 16.02 -0.57
CA PHE A 172 -10.69 14.88 -1.43
C PHE A 172 -10.60 13.51 -0.74
N CYS A 173 -10.05 13.44 0.46
CA CYS A 173 -9.64 12.19 1.08
C CYS A 173 -10.71 11.63 2.02
N VAL A 174 -11.04 10.35 1.86
CA VAL A 174 -12.00 9.62 2.72
C VAL A 174 -11.35 8.99 3.95
N VAL A 175 -10.01 8.99 4.02
CA VAL A 175 -9.26 8.26 5.05
C VAL A 175 -9.64 8.65 6.48
N PRO A 176 -9.75 9.94 6.86
CA PRO A 176 -10.10 10.30 8.25
C PRO A 176 -11.44 9.70 8.69
N TYR A 177 -12.37 9.50 7.74
CA TYR A 177 -13.70 8.95 8.00
C TYR A 177 -13.76 7.43 7.89
N THR A 178 -12.72 6.78 7.38
CA THR A 178 -12.71 5.32 7.13
C THR A 178 -11.59 4.58 7.85
N ARG A 179 -10.63 5.28 8.45
CA ARG A 179 -9.53 4.74 9.26
C ARG A 179 -9.26 5.54 10.54
N GLY A 180 -10.16 6.47 10.90
CA GLY A 180 -10.06 7.25 12.12
C GLY A 180 -8.93 8.29 12.13
N GLY A 181 -8.74 8.88 13.32
CA GLY A 181 -7.66 9.82 13.60
C GLY A 181 -6.29 9.15 13.67
N GLU A 182 -5.25 9.96 13.57
CA GLU A 182 -3.87 9.48 13.56
C GLU A 182 -3.49 8.79 14.88
N TRP A 183 -2.99 7.56 14.75
CA TRP A 183 -2.50 6.77 15.88
C TRP A 183 -1.23 6.01 15.48
N SER A 184 -0.18 6.17 16.28
CA SER A 184 1.13 5.54 16.07
C SER A 184 1.29 4.33 16.98
N ARG A 185 1.74 3.20 16.41
CA ARG A 185 2.04 1.99 17.19
C ARG A 185 3.26 2.22 18.09
N PRO A 186 3.33 1.60 19.29
CA PRO A 186 4.52 1.67 20.13
C PRO A 186 5.76 1.08 19.43
N VAL A 187 6.90 1.77 19.54
CA VAL A 187 8.17 1.39 18.89
C VAL A 187 8.54 -0.07 19.15
N GLU A 188 8.51 -0.51 20.41
CA GLU A 188 8.89 -1.87 20.80
C GLU A 188 8.06 -2.96 20.11
N THR A 189 6.76 -2.71 19.89
CA THR A 189 5.89 -3.67 19.20
C THR A 189 6.25 -3.79 17.72
N ILE A 190 6.62 -2.67 17.09
CA ILE A 190 7.08 -2.64 15.69
C ILE A 190 8.41 -3.37 15.58
N LEU A 191 9.36 -3.11 16.49
CA LEU A 191 10.67 -3.76 16.49
C LEU A 191 10.56 -5.26 16.75
N ALA A 192 9.67 -5.70 17.66
CA ALA A 192 9.43 -7.12 17.89
C ALA A 192 8.89 -7.82 16.63
N GLU A 193 7.93 -7.21 15.94
CA GLU A 193 7.39 -7.74 14.67
C GLU A 193 8.47 -7.76 13.57
N ALA A 194 9.27 -6.70 13.45
CA ALA A 194 10.36 -6.64 12.48
C ALA A 194 11.43 -7.71 12.73
N ARG A 195 11.78 -7.98 14.00
CA ARG A 195 12.71 -9.05 14.36
C ARG A 195 12.15 -10.44 14.04
N ASP A 196 10.86 -10.67 14.28
CA ASP A 196 10.20 -11.94 13.91
C ASP A 196 10.22 -12.17 12.39
N LEU A 197 9.97 -11.12 11.60
CA LEU A 197 10.04 -11.17 10.14
C LEU A 197 11.48 -11.44 9.66
N ALA A 198 12.47 -10.73 10.19
CA ALA A 198 13.88 -10.91 9.84
C ALA A 198 14.38 -12.32 10.17
N ALA A 199 14.00 -12.86 11.34
CA ALA A 199 14.32 -14.23 11.74
C ALA A 199 13.72 -15.30 10.79
N LYS A 200 12.70 -14.94 10.01
CA LYS A 200 12.04 -15.80 9.00
C LYS A 200 12.53 -15.55 7.58
N GLY A 201 13.60 -14.77 7.42
CA GLY A 201 14.25 -14.53 6.13
C GLY A 201 13.70 -13.33 5.35
N VAL A 202 12.89 -12.46 5.98
CA VAL A 202 12.51 -11.17 5.39
C VAL A 202 13.71 -10.23 5.42
N ARG A 203 14.15 -9.80 4.24
CA ARG A 203 15.31 -8.93 4.01
C ARG A 203 14.90 -7.46 3.85
N GLU A 204 13.66 -7.19 3.45
CA GLU A 204 13.13 -5.84 3.22
C GLU A 204 11.76 -5.64 3.91
N VAL A 205 11.62 -4.56 4.67
CA VAL A 205 10.33 -4.11 5.19
C VAL A 205 9.88 -2.79 4.55
N THR A 206 8.60 -2.71 4.20
CA THR A 206 7.97 -1.45 3.80
C THR A 206 7.04 -1.00 4.91
N LEU A 207 7.42 0.10 5.57
CA LEU A 207 6.63 0.74 6.62
C LEU A 207 5.38 1.36 6.02
N LEU A 208 4.22 1.01 6.59
CA LEU A 208 2.93 1.50 6.14
C LEU A 208 2.27 2.41 7.17
N GLY A 209 1.62 3.44 6.66
CA GLY A 209 0.70 4.31 7.37
C GLY A 209 -0.16 5.07 6.37
N GLN A 210 -1.18 5.78 6.83
CA GLN A 210 -1.91 6.71 5.97
C GLN A 210 -1.19 8.06 5.82
N ASN A 211 -0.29 8.38 6.76
CA ASN A 211 0.66 9.47 6.68
C ASN A 211 1.95 9.07 7.43
N VAL A 212 2.71 8.14 6.87
CA VAL A 212 3.76 7.38 7.59
C VAL A 212 4.84 8.25 8.23
N ASN A 213 5.15 9.41 7.65
CA ASN A 213 6.16 10.33 8.18
C ASN A 213 5.63 11.27 9.27
N ALA A 214 4.37 11.14 9.68
CA ALA A 214 3.88 11.70 10.93
C ALA A 214 3.95 10.72 12.11
N TYR A 215 4.61 9.56 11.94
CA TYR A 215 4.81 8.60 13.03
C TYR A 215 5.42 9.30 14.26
N ALA A 216 4.69 9.23 15.39
CA ALA A 216 4.95 10.01 16.59
C ALA A 216 5.62 9.19 17.73
N GLY A 217 6.20 8.03 17.40
CA GLY A 217 7.01 7.26 18.36
C GLY A 217 8.30 7.98 18.76
N GLU A 218 9.08 7.37 19.65
CA GLU A 218 10.34 7.94 20.12
C GLU A 218 11.29 8.25 18.94
N GLY A 219 11.67 9.52 18.79
CA GLY A 219 12.51 10.01 17.69
C GLY A 219 11.81 10.09 16.32
N GLY A 220 10.49 9.96 16.27
CA GLY A 220 9.70 10.00 15.04
C GLY A 220 10.02 8.87 14.06
N LEU A 221 9.65 9.04 12.79
CA LEU A 221 9.95 8.04 11.75
C LEU A 221 11.47 7.83 11.57
N ALA A 222 12.27 8.89 11.72
CA ALA A 222 13.73 8.83 11.63
C ALA A 222 14.32 7.95 12.75
N GLY A 223 13.86 8.13 13.99
CA GLY A 223 14.25 7.31 15.13
C GLY A 223 13.89 5.84 14.93
N LEU A 224 12.66 5.57 14.45
CA LEU A 224 12.25 4.20 14.12
C LEU A 224 13.11 3.57 13.03
N ALA A 225 13.42 4.31 11.95
CA ALA A 225 14.29 3.82 10.87
C ALA A 225 15.71 3.49 11.39
N ARG A 226 16.28 4.32 12.27
CA ARG A 226 17.59 4.06 12.90
C ARG A 226 17.58 2.79 13.75
N GLN A 227 16.50 2.53 14.48
CA GLN A 227 16.36 1.32 15.30
C GLN A 227 16.14 0.06 14.45
N LEU A 228 15.30 0.15 13.41
CA LEU A 228 15.10 -0.94 12.46
C LEU A 228 16.39 -1.31 11.72
N ALA A 229 17.23 -0.32 11.37
CA ALA A 229 18.49 -0.54 10.67
C ALA A 229 19.51 -1.36 11.49
N GLN A 230 19.31 -1.49 12.80
CA GLN A 230 20.15 -2.30 13.69
C GLN A 230 19.71 -3.77 13.77
N ILE A 231 18.57 -4.14 13.17
CA ILE A 231 18.08 -5.51 13.18
C ILE A 231 18.91 -6.36 12.21
N GLU A 232 19.58 -7.38 12.74
CA GLU A 232 20.34 -8.35 11.94
C GLU A 232 19.41 -9.07 10.95
N GLY A 233 19.85 -9.17 9.70
CA GLY A 233 19.09 -9.81 8.61
C GLY A 233 18.09 -8.88 7.90
N LEU A 234 17.87 -7.66 8.39
CA LEU A 234 17.02 -6.66 7.74
C LEU A 234 17.86 -5.63 6.95
N ASP A 235 18.08 -5.88 5.67
CA ASP A 235 18.95 -5.05 4.82
C ASP A 235 18.29 -3.79 4.28
N ARG A 236 16.96 -3.79 4.13
CA ARG A 236 16.24 -2.71 3.45
C ARG A 236 15.01 -2.25 4.21
N ILE A 237 14.90 -0.93 4.34
CA ILE A 237 13.75 -0.23 4.91
C ILE A 237 13.22 0.70 3.83
N ARG A 238 11.90 0.62 3.62
CA ARG A 238 11.14 1.56 2.80
C ARG A 238 9.99 2.11 3.60
N TYR A 239 9.42 3.19 3.13
CA TYR A 239 8.13 3.67 3.62
C TYR A 239 7.36 4.27 2.45
N THR A 240 6.04 4.31 2.58
CA THR A 240 5.16 4.91 1.57
C THR A 240 4.00 5.62 2.23
N THR A 241 3.39 6.54 1.47
CA THR A 241 2.30 7.41 1.91
C THR A 241 2.78 8.50 2.87
N SER A 242 3.59 9.42 2.35
CA SER A 242 4.12 10.56 3.10
C SER A 242 3.42 11.87 2.77
N HIS A 243 3.46 12.82 3.69
CA HIS A 243 2.98 14.18 3.47
C HIS A 243 4.17 15.18 3.50
N PRO A 244 4.30 16.10 2.52
CA PRO A 244 5.40 17.05 2.47
C PRO A 244 5.58 17.89 3.73
N ALA A 245 4.48 18.25 4.40
CA ALA A 245 4.53 19.03 5.64
C ALA A 245 5.11 18.29 6.85
N ASP A 246 5.21 16.95 6.80
CA ASP A 246 5.79 16.14 7.88
C ASP A 246 7.15 15.55 7.48
N MET A 247 7.78 16.07 6.42
CA MET A 247 9.14 15.70 6.06
C MET A 247 10.10 16.61 6.81
N ASP A 248 10.55 16.14 7.97
CA ASP A 248 11.45 16.89 8.85
C ASP A 248 12.93 16.66 8.53
N ASP A 249 13.78 17.47 9.16
CA ASP A 249 15.24 17.43 8.97
C ASP A 249 15.84 16.11 9.44
N ALA A 250 15.32 15.53 10.52
CA ALA A 250 15.79 14.27 11.07
C ALA A 250 15.58 13.10 10.10
N LEU A 251 14.46 13.08 9.37
CA LEU A 251 14.18 12.05 8.35
C LEU A 251 15.01 12.27 7.08
N ILE A 252 15.27 13.53 6.71
CA ILE A 252 16.19 13.85 5.61
C ILE A 252 17.62 13.41 5.95
N GLU A 253 18.08 13.66 7.17
CA GLU A 253 19.39 13.19 7.67
C GLU A 253 19.46 11.67 7.70
N ALA A 254 18.39 10.99 8.14
CA ALA A 254 18.33 9.53 8.12
C ALA A 254 18.50 8.96 6.70
N HIS A 255 17.99 9.65 5.67
CA HIS A 255 18.25 9.29 4.27
C HIS A 255 19.71 9.47 3.86
N ALA A 256 20.45 10.42 4.42
CA ALA A 256 21.88 10.57 4.16
C ALA A 256 22.71 9.48 4.88
N GLU A 257 22.31 9.14 6.10
CA GLU A 257 23.11 8.31 7.03
C GLU A 257 22.88 6.80 6.86
N LEU A 258 21.64 6.38 6.61
CA LEU A 258 21.25 4.97 6.69
C LEU A 258 21.28 4.30 5.31
N PRO A 259 22.24 3.39 5.03
CA PRO A 259 22.25 2.64 3.78
C PRO A 259 21.05 1.70 3.66
N GLN A 260 20.48 1.24 4.77
CA GLN A 260 19.28 0.40 4.82
C GLN A 260 18.04 1.17 4.37
N LEU A 261 17.98 2.49 4.62
CA LEU A 261 16.88 3.31 4.14
C LEU A 261 17.06 3.49 2.63
N MET A 262 16.13 2.97 1.84
CA MET A 262 16.33 2.89 0.39
C MET A 262 16.19 4.26 -0.29
N PRO A 263 16.96 4.52 -1.36
CA PRO A 263 17.00 5.81 -2.07
C PRO A 263 15.75 6.01 -2.97
N TYR A 264 14.56 5.70 -2.46
CA TYR A 264 13.29 5.87 -3.15
C TYR A 264 12.29 6.51 -2.20
N LEU A 265 11.84 7.72 -2.55
CA LEU A 265 10.96 8.50 -1.71
C LEU A 265 9.64 8.80 -2.44
N HIS A 266 8.56 8.25 -1.90
CA HIS A 266 7.21 8.59 -2.34
C HIS A 266 6.67 9.78 -1.53
N LEU A 267 6.68 10.97 -2.14
CA LEU A 267 6.29 12.25 -1.51
C LEU A 267 5.24 13.00 -2.35
N PRO A 268 3.94 12.62 -2.25
CA PRO A 268 2.86 13.25 -2.99
C PRO A 268 2.64 14.74 -2.71
N VAL A 269 2.71 15.56 -3.76
CA VAL A 269 2.28 16.97 -3.74
C VAL A 269 0.82 17.15 -4.16
N GLN A 270 0.25 16.20 -4.91
CA GLN A 270 -1.13 16.18 -5.44
C GLN A 270 -1.40 17.13 -6.61
N ALA A 271 -0.90 18.38 -6.57
CA ALA A 271 -1.01 19.37 -7.65
C ALA A 271 0.15 20.37 -7.61
N GLY A 272 0.39 21.11 -8.70
CA GLY A 272 1.42 22.18 -8.73
C GLY A 272 0.90 23.61 -8.63
N SER A 273 -0.43 23.81 -8.55
CA SER A 273 -1.01 25.14 -8.34
C SER A 273 -1.31 25.38 -6.86
N ASP A 274 -0.78 26.46 -6.28
CA ASP A 274 -1.04 26.86 -4.89
C ASP A 274 -2.53 27.08 -4.60
N LYS A 275 -3.28 27.57 -5.60
CA LYS A 275 -4.74 27.71 -5.50
C LYS A 275 -5.40 26.35 -5.31
N ILE A 276 -4.99 25.34 -6.08
CA ILE A 276 -5.54 23.98 -6.00
C ILE A 276 -5.06 23.25 -4.75
N LEU A 277 -3.78 23.38 -4.39
CA LEU A 277 -3.23 22.87 -3.14
C LEU A 277 -4.00 23.41 -1.93
N LYS A 278 -4.27 24.72 -1.90
CA LYS A 278 -5.11 25.32 -0.85
C LYS A 278 -6.53 24.76 -0.84
N ALA A 279 -7.17 24.59 -2.00
CA ALA A 279 -8.50 24.01 -2.11
C ALA A 279 -8.55 22.52 -1.71
N MET A 280 -7.43 21.81 -1.88
CA MET A 280 -7.20 20.45 -1.42
C MET A 280 -6.94 20.36 0.10
N ASN A 281 -6.85 21.49 0.81
CA ASN A 281 -6.41 21.61 2.20
C ASN A 281 -4.99 21.05 2.41
N ARG A 282 -4.06 21.42 1.53
CA ARG A 282 -2.63 21.11 1.66
C ARG A 282 -1.92 22.24 2.40
N ALA A 283 -1.11 21.87 3.41
CA ALA A 283 -0.34 22.82 4.22
C ALA A 283 1.03 23.17 3.59
N HIS A 284 1.12 23.24 2.26
CA HIS A 284 2.33 23.60 1.51
C HIS A 284 1.99 24.26 0.18
N THR A 285 2.96 24.99 -0.36
CA THR A 285 2.97 25.55 -1.72
C THR A 285 3.89 24.76 -2.64
N ALA A 286 3.74 24.95 -3.95
CA ALA A 286 4.65 24.40 -4.96
C ALA A 286 6.11 24.80 -4.69
N GLU A 287 6.35 26.06 -4.35
CA GLU A 287 7.68 26.58 -4.05
C GLU A 287 8.30 25.93 -2.80
N SER A 288 7.51 25.77 -1.71
CA SER A 288 7.99 25.10 -0.50
C SER A 288 8.30 23.62 -0.74
N TYR A 289 7.53 22.96 -1.62
CA TYR A 289 7.77 21.57 -2.02
C TYR A 289 9.06 21.44 -2.83
N LEU A 290 9.32 22.33 -3.80
CA LEU A 290 10.55 22.31 -4.59
C LEU A 290 11.79 22.49 -3.71
N ARG A 291 11.79 23.45 -2.79
CA ARG A 291 12.86 23.62 -1.79
C ARG A 291 13.09 22.38 -0.94
N LEU A 292 12.01 21.71 -0.55
CA LEU A 292 12.10 20.47 0.22
C LEU A 292 12.77 19.37 -0.61
N VAL A 293 12.39 19.21 -1.88
CA VAL A 293 13.03 18.25 -2.81
C VAL A 293 14.52 18.57 -3.01
N GLU A 294 14.90 19.85 -3.16
CA GLU A 294 16.30 20.28 -3.24
C GLU A 294 17.08 19.87 -1.99
N LYS A 295 16.53 20.11 -0.80
CA LYS A 295 17.14 19.72 0.48
C LYS A 295 17.33 18.21 0.57
N ILE A 296 16.32 17.43 0.19
CA ILE A 296 16.38 15.96 0.17
C ILE A 296 17.48 15.48 -0.78
N ARG A 297 17.58 16.04 -1.99
CA ARG A 297 18.62 15.68 -2.98
C ARG A 297 20.01 16.10 -2.56
N ALA A 298 20.15 17.20 -1.82
CA ALA A 298 21.43 17.60 -1.25
C ALA A 298 21.92 16.58 -0.21
N ALA A 299 21.01 16.05 0.61
CA ALA A 299 21.32 15.04 1.62
C ALA A 299 21.56 13.65 0.99
N ARG A 300 20.76 13.28 -0.02
CA ARG A 300 20.86 12.00 -0.73
C ARG A 300 20.81 12.18 -2.25
N PRO A 301 21.97 12.38 -2.92
CA PRO A 301 22.01 12.72 -4.35
C PRO A 301 21.44 11.67 -5.30
N ASP A 302 21.44 10.40 -4.90
CA ASP A 302 20.94 9.29 -5.71
C ASP A 302 19.44 9.01 -5.51
N ILE A 303 18.73 9.82 -4.72
CA ILE A 303 17.33 9.57 -4.36
C ILE A 303 16.38 9.72 -5.56
N ALA A 304 15.57 8.69 -5.78
CA ALA A 304 14.51 8.68 -6.76
C ALA A 304 13.20 9.20 -6.14
N MET A 305 12.59 10.19 -6.78
CA MET A 305 11.32 10.76 -6.34
C MET A 305 10.14 10.03 -6.97
N SER A 306 9.11 9.80 -6.15
CA SER A 306 7.79 9.38 -6.57
C SER A 306 6.71 10.26 -5.97
N GLY A 307 5.57 10.41 -6.64
CA GLY A 307 4.46 11.22 -6.15
C GLY A 307 3.10 10.76 -6.66
N ASP A 308 2.06 11.39 -6.13
CA ASP A 308 0.69 11.28 -6.63
C ASP A 308 0.21 12.62 -7.16
N PHE A 309 -0.59 12.56 -8.22
CA PHE A 309 -1.20 13.73 -8.86
C PHE A 309 -2.68 13.50 -9.14
N ILE A 310 -3.51 14.50 -8.83
CA ILE A 310 -4.94 14.49 -9.10
C ILE A 310 -5.25 15.62 -10.08
N VAL A 311 -5.68 15.26 -11.29
CA VAL A 311 -6.13 16.22 -12.31
C VAL A 311 -7.64 16.41 -12.27
N GLY A 312 -8.12 17.58 -12.66
CA GLY A 312 -9.54 17.88 -12.75
C GLY A 312 -10.20 18.11 -11.39
N PHE A 313 -9.43 18.55 -10.39
CA PHE A 313 -9.97 18.93 -9.08
C PHE A 313 -10.99 20.08 -9.22
N PRO A 314 -12.04 20.17 -8.37
CA PRO A 314 -13.04 21.24 -8.50
C PRO A 314 -12.40 22.64 -8.49
N GLY A 315 -12.67 23.40 -9.56
CA GLY A 315 -12.13 24.74 -9.79
C GLY A 315 -10.78 24.79 -10.52
N GLU A 316 -10.22 23.66 -10.96
CA GLU A 316 -8.96 23.59 -11.74
C GLU A 316 -9.10 24.15 -13.16
N ARG A 317 -8.34 25.20 -13.45
CA ARG A 317 -8.26 25.84 -14.78
C ARG A 317 -6.99 25.42 -15.52
N ASP A 318 -6.88 25.78 -16.80
CA ASP A 318 -5.73 25.39 -17.62
C ASP A 318 -4.39 25.90 -17.07
N ALA A 319 -4.36 27.12 -16.54
CA ALA A 319 -3.15 27.65 -15.87
C ALA A 319 -2.79 26.87 -14.60
N ASP A 320 -3.78 26.33 -13.87
CA ASP A 320 -3.55 25.51 -12.68
C ASP A 320 -2.97 24.13 -13.06
N PHE A 321 -3.45 23.57 -14.17
CA PHE A 321 -2.91 22.33 -14.71
C PHE A 321 -1.51 22.50 -15.31
N GLU A 322 -1.24 23.60 -16.02
CA GLU A 322 0.11 23.86 -16.54
C GLU A 322 1.12 24.09 -15.41
N ALA A 323 0.73 24.72 -14.30
CA ALA A 323 1.57 24.79 -13.10
C ALA A 323 1.90 23.40 -12.54
N THR A 324 0.96 22.45 -12.63
CA THR A 324 1.20 21.04 -12.26
C THR A 324 2.21 20.39 -13.20
N LEU A 325 2.09 20.56 -14.51
CA LEU A 325 3.10 20.07 -15.46
C LEU A 325 4.47 20.72 -15.24
N SER A 326 4.52 22.02 -14.94
CA SER A 326 5.76 22.73 -14.63
C SER A 326 6.47 22.14 -13.41
N LEU A 327 5.75 21.90 -12.31
CA LEU A 327 6.31 21.28 -11.12
C LEU A 327 6.84 19.87 -11.44
N VAL A 328 6.09 19.07 -12.21
CA VAL A 328 6.52 17.73 -12.62
C VAL A 328 7.81 17.78 -13.43
N ARG A 329 7.92 18.71 -14.38
CA ARG A 329 9.15 18.92 -15.17
C ARG A 329 10.34 19.28 -14.29
N GLU A 330 10.15 20.19 -13.35
CA GLU A 330 11.20 20.67 -12.44
C GLU A 330 11.72 19.57 -11.51
N VAL A 331 10.80 18.78 -10.93
CA VAL A 331 11.17 17.72 -10.00
C VAL A 331 11.84 16.57 -10.75
N GLY A 332 11.24 16.07 -11.84
CA GLY A 332 11.72 14.85 -12.48
C GLY A 332 11.45 13.61 -11.64
N TYR A 333 10.35 12.91 -11.93
CA TYR A 333 9.91 11.75 -11.17
C TYR A 333 10.36 10.42 -11.80
N ALA A 334 10.85 9.50 -10.97
CA ALA A 334 11.19 8.14 -11.39
C ALA A 334 9.94 7.27 -11.58
N ALA A 335 8.89 7.55 -10.82
CA ALA A 335 7.58 6.92 -10.93
C ALA A 335 6.52 7.85 -10.34
N SER A 336 5.28 7.82 -10.82
CA SER A 336 4.19 8.56 -10.19
C SER A 336 2.86 7.88 -10.44
N PHE A 337 1.90 8.13 -9.55
CA PHE A 337 0.52 7.70 -9.73
C PHE A 337 -0.34 8.90 -10.07
N THR A 338 -1.12 8.76 -11.13
CA THR A 338 -1.97 9.83 -11.65
C THR A 338 -3.41 9.41 -11.59
N PHE A 339 -4.27 10.35 -11.20
CA PHE A 339 -5.68 10.09 -10.98
C PHE A 339 -6.49 11.24 -11.54
N LYS A 340 -7.67 10.91 -12.08
CA LYS A 340 -8.73 11.91 -12.23
C LYS A 340 -9.37 12.12 -10.88
N TYR A 341 -9.71 13.37 -10.57
CA TYR A 341 -10.54 13.65 -9.41
C TYR A 341 -11.88 12.91 -9.53
N SER A 342 -12.17 12.09 -8.52
CA SER A 342 -13.40 11.32 -8.39
C SER A 342 -14.15 11.78 -7.15
N ARG A 343 -15.42 12.16 -7.31
CA ARG A 343 -16.27 12.62 -6.20
C ARG A 343 -16.51 11.46 -5.25
N ARG A 344 -16.21 11.67 -3.97
CA ARG A 344 -16.47 10.70 -2.91
C ARG A 344 -17.54 11.24 -1.96
N PRO A 345 -18.69 10.55 -1.82
CA PRO A 345 -19.68 10.91 -0.82
C PRO A 345 -19.02 11.09 0.55
N GLY A 346 -19.41 12.15 1.27
CA GLY A 346 -18.85 12.50 2.58
C GLY A 346 -17.58 13.36 2.56
N THR A 347 -16.90 13.51 1.43
CA THR A 347 -15.70 14.39 1.35
C THR A 347 -16.08 15.84 1.06
N PRO A 348 -15.39 16.85 1.66
CA PRO A 348 -15.65 18.26 1.37
C PRO A 348 -15.57 18.62 -0.12
N ALA A 349 -14.59 18.07 -0.85
CA ALA A 349 -14.40 18.33 -2.27
C ALA A 349 -15.58 17.88 -3.13
N ALA A 350 -16.32 16.83 -2.71
CA ALA A 350 -17.47 16.35 -3.46
C ALA A 350 -18.63 17.35 -3.51
N ALA A 351 -18.69 18.29 -2.56
CA ALA A 351 -19.68 19.36 -2.50
C ALA A 351 -19.17 20.68 -3.12
N LEU A 352 -17.90 20.79 -3.50
CA LEU A 352 -17.36 22.01 -4.09
C LEU A 352 -17.97 22.29 -5.49
N PRO A 353 -18.28 23.56 -5.81
CA PRO A 353 -18.67 23.96 -7.15
C PRO A 353 -17.48 23.89 -8.12
N GLY A 354 -17.75 24.07 -9.42
CA GLY A 354 -16.69 24.09 -10.44
C GLY A 354 -16.11 22.72 -10.77
N GLN A 355 -16.94 21.68 -10.72
CA GLN A 355 -16.55 20.34 -11.17
C GLN A 355 -16.09 20.40 -12.64
N VAL A 356 -14.95 19.77 -12.92
CA VAL A 356 -14.36 19.74 -14.27
C VAL A 356 -15.03 18.63 -15.08
N GLU A 357 -15.31 18.88 -16.36
CA GLU A 357 -15.90 17.90 -17.28
C GLU A 357 -14.96 16.71 -17.50
N GLU A 358 -15.51 15.49 -17.61
CA GLU A 358 -14.69 14.27 -17.76
C GLU A 358 -13.78 14.31 -18.99
N ALA A 359 -14.23 14.87 -20.12
CA ALA A 359 -13.40 14.99 -21.31
C ALA A 359 -12.14 15.84 -21.07
N VAL A 360 -12.25 16.90 -20.26
CA VAL A 360 -11.10 17.73 -19.87
C VAL A 360 -10.19 16.96 -18.91
N LYS A 361 -10.75 16.20 -17.97
CA LYS A 361 -9.93 15.35 -17.08
C LYS A 361 -9.17 14.28 -17.85
N ASP A 362 -9.79 13.68 -18.87
CA ASP A 362 -9.17 12.68 -19.74
C ASP A 362 -7.99 13.27 -20.53
N GLU A 363 -8.17 14.46 -21.12
CA GLU A 363 -7.10 15.19 -21.83
C GLU A 363 -5.93 15.53 -20.91
N ARG A 364 -6.22 16.10 -19.73
CA ARG A 364 -5.20 16.46 -18.73
C ARG A 364 -4.45 15.23 -18.22
N LEU A 365 -5.18 14.15 -17.92
CA LEU A 365 -4.56 12.90 -17.46
C LEU A 365 -3.63 12.32 -18.54
N ALA A 366 -4.06 12.32 -19.81
CA ALA A 366 -3.24 11.83 -20.92
C ALA A 366 -1.93 12.64 -21.07
N ARG A 367 -1.99 13.97 -20.99
CA ARG A 367 -0.81 14.84 -21.03
C ARG A 367 0.14 14.63 -19.85
N LEU A 368 -0.41 14.56 -18.64
CA LEU A 368 0.38 14.31 -17.44
C LEU A 368 1.06 12.93 -17.49
N ASN A 369 0.33 11.90 -17.94
CA ASN A 369 0.88 10.56 -18.13
C ASN A 369 1.99 10.54 -19.18
N ALA A 370 1.85 11.26 -20.29
CA ALA A 370 2.89 11.33 -21.31
C ALA A 370 4.21 11.90 -20.75
N LEU A 371 4.13 12.95 -19.93
CA LEU A 371 5.28 13.56 -19.28
C LEU A 371 5.92 12.61 -18.24
N ILE A 372 5.12 11.98 -17.38
CA ILE A 372 5.63 11.03 -16.38
C ILE A 372 6.25 9.81 -17.06
N ASP A 373 5.62 9.28 -18.10
CA ASP A 373 6.14 8.16 -18.90
C ASP A 373 7.48 8.51 -19.55
N GLU A 374 7.67 9.76 -19.99
CA GLU A 374 8.95 10.26 -20.49
C GLU A 374 10.02 10.29 -19.41
N GLN A 375 9.71 10.87 -18.25
CA GLN A 375 10.65 10.95 -17.12
C GLN A 375 11.02 9.57 -16.57
N GLN A 376 10.05 8.66 -16.45
CA GLN A 376 10.29 7.27 -16.04
C GLN A 376 11.20 6.54 -17.04
N ARG A 377 10.97 6.70 -18.36
CA ARG A 377 11.86 6.13 -19.38
C ARG A 377 13.28 6.68 -19.26
N ALA A 378 13.42 8.00 -19.07
CA ALA A 378 14.73 8.63 -18.88
C ALA A 378 15.43 8.10 -17.61
N PHE A 379 14.71 7.96 -16.50
CA PHE A 379 15.24 7.40 -15.27
C PHE A 379 15.69 5.94 -15.42
N ASN A 380 14.88 5.10 -16.09
CA ASN A 380 15.23 3.71 -16.36
C ASN A 380 16.46 3.62 -17.29
N ALA A 381 16.51 4.42 -18.35
CA ALA A 381 17.64 4.47 -19.29
C ALA A 381 18.93 4.89 -18.58
N ALA A 382 18.85 5.83 -17.63
CA ALA A 382 19.99 6.26 -16.82
C ALA A 382 20.53 5.19 -15.86
N GLN A 383 19.85 4.04 -15.72
CA GLN A 383 20.36 2.90 -14.97
C GLN A 383 21.20 1.96 -15.84
N VAL A 384 21.08 2.01 -17.17
CA VAL A 384 21.85 1.15 -18.07
C VAL A 384 23.34 1.42 -17.93
N GLY A 385 24.14 0.35 -17.81
CA GLY A 385 25.57 0.38 -17.57
C GLY A 385 25.96 0.46 -16.10
N LYS A 386 25.03 0.73 -15.18
CA LYS A 386 25.31 0.73 -13.73
C LYS A 386 25.20 -0.67 -13.15
N VAL A 387 25.95 -0.90 -12.06
CA VAL A 387 25.79 -2.08 -11.21
C VAL A 387 24.88 -1.71 -10.05
N LEU A 388 23.73 -2.38 -9.94
CA LEU A 388 22.75 -2.16 -8.88
C LEU A 388 22.68 -3.39 -7.96
N PRO A 389 22.59 -3.21 -6.63
CA PRO A 389 22.31 -4.32 -5.73
C PRO A 389 20.84 -4.71 -5.88
N VAL A 390 20.55 -5.91 -6.36
CA VAL A 390 19.18 -6.38 -6.63
C VAL A 390 18.81 -7.44 -5.61
N LEU A 391 17.69 -7.25 -4.90
CA LEU A 391 17.10 -8.29 -4.05
C LEU A 391 16.24 -9.20 -4.94
N PHE A 392 16.63 -10.47 -5.12
CA PHE A 392 15.83 -11.43 -5.87
C PHE A 392 14.73 -12.02 -4.99
N GLU A 393 13.49 -11.98 -5.47
CA GLU A 393 12.30 -12.32 -4.66
C GLU A 393 11.68 -13.64 -5.09
N LYS A 394 11.78 -14.00 -6.37
CA LYS A 394 11.08 -15.13 -6.96
C LYS A 394 11.64 -15.53 -8.34
N PRO A 395 11.25 -16.71 -8.86
CA PRO A 395 11.47 -17.03 -10.26
C PRO A 395 10.83 -16.01 -11.20
N GLY A 396 11.49 -15.78 -12.33
CA GLY A 396 11.02 -14.94 -13.43
C GLY A 396 9.95 -15.62 -14.27
N ARG A 397 9.57 -14.97 -15.37
CA ARG A 397 8.53 -15.50 -16.27
C ARG A 397 9.05 -16.64 -17.16
N HIS A 398 10.35 -16.62 -17.46
CA HIS A 398 11.00 -17.60 -18.31
C HIS A 398 11.82 -18.61 -17.48
N PRO A 399 11.96 -19.87 -17.94
CA PRO A 399 12.82 -20.85 -17.28
C PRO A 399 14.24 -20.32 -17.09
N GLY A 400 14.81 -20.47 -15.89
CA GLY A 400 16.16 -19.98 -15.56
C GLY A 400 16.27 -18.47 -15.31
N GLN A 401 15.17 -17.72 -15.45
CA GLN A 401 15.11 -16.30 -15.13
C GLN A 401 14.75 -16.10 -13.66
N LEU A 402 15.33 -15.09 -13.03
CA LEU A 402 14.97 -14.58 -11.71
C LEU A 402 14.33 -13.20 -11.83
N SER A 403 13.46 -12.86 -10.89
CA SER A 403 12.88 -11.53 -10.75
C SER A 403 13.20 -10.94 -9.39
N GLY A 404 13.77 -9.74 -9.39
CA GLY A 404 14.10 -9.00 -8.18
C GLY A 404 13.75 -7.52 -8.27
N ARG A 405 14.12 -6.78 -7.24
CA ARG A 405 13.91 -5.33 -7.12
C ARG A 405 15.22 -4.58 -6.93
N SER A 406 15.40 -3.55 -7.75
CA SER A 406 16.48 -2.57 -7.57
C SER A 406 16.25 -1.72 -6.31
N PRO A 407 17.22 -0.92 -5.86
CA PRO A 407 17.03 0.03 -4.76
C PRO A 407 15.87 1.01 -5.00
N TYR A 408 15.47 1.22 -6.26
CA TYR A 408 14.42 2.15 -6.69
C TYR A 408 13.09 1.46 -7.02
N LEU A 409 12.86 0.23 -6.56
CA LEU A 409 11.67 -0.60 -6.82
C LEU A 409 11.45 -1.02 -8.28
N GLN A 410 12.37 -0.72 -9.21
CA GLN A 410 12.29 -1.23 -10.57
C GLN A 410 12.40 -2.76 -10.54
N ALA A 411 11.53 -3.44 -11.30
CA ALA A 411 11.68 -4.88 -11.50
C ALA A 411 12.95 -5.13 -12.31
N VAL A 412 13.80 -6.06 -11.86
CA VAL A 412 15.02 -6.45 -12.56
C VAL A 412 14.96 -7.94 -12.87
N HIS A 413 15.21 -8.28 -14.14
CA HIS A 413 15.23 -9.65 -14.63
C HIS A 413 16.65 -10.05 -15.01
N VAL A 414 17.08 -11.22 -14.52
CA VAL A 414 18.43 -11.76 -14.76
C VAL A 414 18.34 -13.27 -14.92
N GLU A 415 19.16 -13.87 -15.77
CA GLU A 415 19.33 -15.32 -15.82
C GLU A 415 20.26 -15.78 -14.68
N GLY A 416 19.84 -16.77 -13.91
CA GLY A 416 20.63 -17.23 -12.76
C GLY A 416 19.99 -18.37 -11.98
N PRO A 417 20.75 -19.00 -11.06
CA PRO A 417 20.25 -20.12 -10.28
C PRO A 417 19.27 -19.66 -9.18
N GLU A 418 18.19 -20.42 -8.96
CA GLU A 418 17.13 -20.11 -7.97
C GLU A 418 17.66 -19.90 -6.54
N ARG A 419 18.84 -20.45 -6.19
CA ARG A 419 19.49 -20.23 -4.90
C ARG A 419 19.73 -18.75 -4.55
N LEU A 420 19.71 -17.85 -5.55
CA LEU A 420 19.88 -16.41 -5.35
C LEU A 420 18.60 -15.73 -4.83
N ILE A 421 17.44 -16.39 -4.85
CA ILE A 421 16.22 -15.87 -4.24
C ILE A 421 16.46 -15.65 -2.74
N GLY A 422 16.10 -14.47 -2.24
CA GLY A 422 16.37 -14.00 -0.89
C GLY A 422 17.76 -13.38 -0.69
N GLN A 423 18.55 -13.25 -1.76
CA GLN A 423 19.86 -12.61 -1.71
C GLN A 423 19.84 -11.26 -2.43
N ILE A 424 20.69 -10.35 -1.95
CA ILE A 424 21.00 -9.08 -2.61
C ILE A 424 22.30 -9.29 -3.40
N VAL A 425 22.23 -9.18 -4.72
CA VAL A 425 23.36 -9.50 -5.61
C VAL A 425 23.63 -8.32 -6.53
N PRO A 426 24.90 -7.96 -6.81
CA PRO A 426 25.22 -6.93 -7.79
C PRO A 426 24.82 -7.39 -9.20
N VAL A 427 24.08 -6.54 -9.91
CA VAL A 427 23.61 -6.77 -11.28
C VAL A 427 24.01 -5.59 -12.14
N ARG A 428 24.77 -5.84 -13.20
CA ARG A 428 25.03 -4.84 -14.24
C ARG A 428 23.82 -4.76 -15.16
N ILE A 429 23.18 -3.60 -15.17
CA ILE A 429 22.00 -3.34 -16.00
C ILE A 429 22.43 -3.16 -17.45
N GLU A 430 21.88 -3.96 -18.36
CA GLU A 430 22.23 -3.93 -19.78
C GLU A 430 21.12 -3.29 -20.61
N THR A 431 19.86 -3.47 -20.21
CA THR A 431 18.72 -2.92 -20.94
C THR A 431 17.67 -2.36 -19.99
N ALA A 432 16.98 -1.33 -20.47
CA ALA A 432 15.83 -0.73 -19.83
C ALA A 432 14.60 -0.90 -20.71
N HIS A 433 13.53 -1.43 -20.12
CA HIS A 433 12.20 -1.49 -20.72
C HIS A 433 11.28 -0.47 -20.03
N LYS A 434 10.01 -0.41 -20.48
CA LYS A 434 9.04 0.54 -19.92
C LYS A 434 8.88 0.38 -18.40
N MET A 435 8.76 -0.85 -17.91
CA MET A 435 8.41 -1.16 -16.51
C MET A 435 9.42 -2.05 -15.79
N SER A 436 10.55 -2.37 -16.44
CA SER A 436 11.55 -3.27 -15.91
C SER A 436 12.93 -2.98 -16.48
N LEU A 437 13.95 -3.50 -15.81
CA LEU A 437 15.32 -3.55 -16.26
C LEU A 437 15.69 -5.01 -16.53
N ALA A 438 16.63 -5.25 -17.42
CA ALA A 438 17.30 -6.54 -17.52
C ALA A 438 18.81 -6.34 -17.47
N GLY A 439 19.50 -7.35 -16.96
CA GLY A 439 20.93 -7.30 -16.77
C GLY A 439 21.53 -8.67 -16.52
N VAL A 440 22.80 -8.67 -16.18
CA VAL A 440 23.57 -9.87 -15.86
C VAL A 440 24.14 -9.78 -14.46
N LEU A 441 24.32 -10.93 -13.82
CA LEU A 441 25.01 -11.00 -12.53
C LEU A 441 26.44 -10.48 -12.72
N GLU A 442 26.82 -9.51 -11.89
CA GLU A 442 28.20 -9.06 -11.86
C GLU A 442 29.00 -10.11 -11.09
N MET A 443 29.92 -10.81 -11.77
CA MET A 443 30.84 -11.71 -11.07
C MET A 443 31.82 -10.87 -10.27
N GLU A 444 31.85 -11.06 -8.95
CA GLU A 444 32.97 -10.55 -8.16
C GLU A 444 34.26 -11.13 -8.74
N SER A 445 35.15 -10.23 -9.19
CA SER A 445 36.51 -10.62 -9.53
C SER A 445 37.15 -11.11 -8.24
N ALA A 446 37.43 -12.41 -8.16
CA ALA A 446 37.97 -13.10 -6.99
C ALA A 446 39.28 -12.50 -6.47
#